data_AF-A0A351T584-F1
#
_entry.id   AF-A0A351T584-F1
#
_cell.length_a   1.000
_cell.length_b   1.000
_cell.length_c   1.000
_cell.angle_alpha   90.00
_cell.angle_beta   90.00
_cell.angle_gamma   90.00
#
_symmetry.space_group_name_H-M   'P 1'
#
loop_
_entity.id
_entity.type
_entity.pdbx_description
1 polymer ?
#
loop_
_entity_poly.entity_id
_entity_poly.type
_entity_poly.pdbx_seq_one_letter_code
_entity_poly.pdbx_strand_id
1 'polypeptide(L)' 'LKQLCTELKLDPREARERLRSAARDPKKHPELAKMHKPRAPWSWVKGSAGEKEARGLLAGK' A
#
# COMPACT_ATOMS: atom_id res chain seq x y z
N LEU A 1 7.47 1.60 -1.43
CA LEU A 1 7.21 0.26 -0.83
C LEU A 1 8.41 -0.35 -0.11
N LYS A 2 9.58 -0.54 -0.75
CA LYS A 2 10.73 -1.21 -0.11
C LYS A 2 11.11 -0.61 1.26
N GLN A 3 11.21 0.71 1.37
CA GLN A 3 11.47 1.39 2.65
C GLN A 3 10.42 1.06 3.72
N LEU A 4 9.13 1.19 3.39
CA LEU A 4 8.03 0.82 4.30
C LEU A 4 8.10 -0.65 4.72
N CYS A 5 8.40 -1.57 3.80
CA CYS A 5 8.60 -2.98 4.11
C CYS A 5 9.78 -3.20 5.06
N THR A 6 10.90 -2.51 4.85
CA THR A 6 12.07 -2.58 5.73
C THR A 6 11.78 -1.98 7.12
N GLU A 7 11.12 -0.82 7.19
CA GLU A 7 10.72 -0.18 8.45
C GLU A 7 9.74 -1.05 9.26
N LEU A 8 8.76 -1.66 8.58
CA LEU A 8 7.73 -2.49 9.21
C LEU A 8 8.15 -3.96 9.35
N LYS A 9 9.38 -4.31 8.95
CA LYS A 9 9.88 -5.70 8.86
C LYS A 9 8.89 -6.65 8.16
N LEU A 10 8.21 -6.13 7.15
CA LEU A 10 7.24 -6.87 6.35
C LEU A 10 7.91 -7.41 5.10
N ASP A 11 7.51 -8.62 4.73
CA ASP A 11 7.97 -9.21 3.49
C ASP A 11 7.46 -8.38 2.30
N PRO A 12 8.32 -7.97 1.35
CA PRO A 12 7.89 -7.18 0.19
C PRO A 12 6.80 -7.86 -0.63
N ARG A 13 6.74 -9.20 -0.59
CA ARG A 13 5.70 -9.99 -1.23
C ARG A 13 4.36 -9.82 -0.51
N GLU A 14 4.37 -10.04 0.80
CA GLU A 14 3.17 -9.98 1.62
C GLU A 14 2.58 -8.57 1.67
N ALA A 15 3.43 -7.54 1.80
CA ALA A 15 3.02 -6.15 1.70
C ALA A 15 2.34 -5.86 0.36
N ARG A 16 2.90 -6.34 -0.76
CA ARG A 16 2.26 -6.19 -2.08
C ARG A 16 0.90 -6.86 -2.15
N GLU A 17 0.74 -8.05 -1.58
CA GLU A 17 -0.54 -8.76 -1.60
C GLU A 17 -1.59 -8.05 -0.76
N ARG A 18 -1.23 -7.62 0.46
CA ARG A 18 -2.12 -6.81 1.31
C ARG A 18 -2.58 -5.54 0.61
N LEU A 19 -1.65 -4.79 0.01
CA LEU A 19 -1.96 -3.57 -0.74
C LEU A 19 -2.83 -3.86 -1.97
N ARG A 20 -2.60 -4.97 -2.67
CA ARG A 20 -3.40 -5.37 -3.82
C ARG A 20 -4.82 -5.76 -3.42
N SER A 21 -4.99 -6.40 -2.27
CA SER A 21 -6.30 -6.66 -1.68
C SER A 21 -7.00 -5.36 -1.29
N ALA A 22 -6.31 -4.45 -0.61
CA ALA A 22 -6.86 -3.15 -0.22
C ALA A 22 -7.25 -2.29 -1.44
N ALA A 23 -6.43 -2.26 -2.49
CA ALA A 23 -6.75 -1.56 -3.72
C ALA A 23 -7.92 -2.19 -4.51
N ARG A 24 -8.23 -3.48 -4.28
CA ARG A 24 -9.46 -4.11 -4.79
C ARG A 24 -10.69 -3.77 -3.96
N ASP A 25 -10.52 -3.15 -2.81
CA ASP A 25 -11.56 -2.71 -1.89
C ASP A 25 -11.71 -1.18 -1.93
N PRO A 26 -12.22 -0.59 -3.04
CA PRO A 26 -12.36 0.86 -3.18
C PRO A 26 -13.32 1.47 -2.14
N LYS A 27 -14.14 0.66 -1.47
CA LYS A 27 -15.00 1.08 -0.35
C LYS A 27 -14.21 1.39 0.92
N LYS A 28 -13.12 0.66 1.18
CA LYS A 28 -12.29 0.85 2.38
C LYS A 28 -11.06 1.71 2.09
N HIS A 29 -10.51 1.59 0.89
CA HIS A 29 -9.27 2.25 0.50
C HIS A 29 -9.38 2.89 -0.89
N PRO A 30 -10.14 3.99 -1.02
CA PRO A 30 -10.38 4.64 -2.31
C PRO A 30 -9.12 5.25 -2.93
N GLU A 31 -8.14 5.69 -2.14
CA GLU A 31 -6.91 6.31 -2.66
C GLU A 31 -5.92 5.25 -3.14
N LEU A 32 -5.83 4.11 -2.44
CA LEU A 32 -5.08 2.94 -2.91
C LEU A 32 -5.71 2.36 -4.18
N ALA A 33 -7.04 2.27 -4.25
CA ALA A 33 -7.74 1.80 -5.44
C ALA A 33 -7.52 2.72 -6.65
N LYS A 34 -7.54 4.04 -6.46
CA LYS A 34 -7.26 5.02 -7.52
C LYS A 34 -5.81 5.01 -7.99
N MET A 35 -4.84 4.83 -7.10
CA MET A 35 -3.42 4.80 -7.47
C MET A 35 -2.97 3.45 -8.03
N HIS A 36 -3.72 2.37 -7.80
CA HIS A 36 -3.33 1.04 -8.24
C HIS A 36 -3.47 0.89 -9.76
N LYS A 37 -2.32 0.94 -10.45
CA LYS A 37 -2.20 0.51 -11.85
C LYS A 37 -1.66 -0.92 -11.92
N PRO A 38 -2.32 -1.83 -12.65
CA PRO A 38 -1.78 -3.18 -12.85
C PRO A 38 -0.39 -3.11 -13.49
N ARG A 39 0.55 -3.91 -12.96
CA ARG A 39 1.98 -3.94 -13.33
C ARG A 39 2.82 -2.71 -12.95
N ALA A 40 2.23 -1.66 -12.38
CA ALA A 40 3.00 -0.53 -11.88
C ALA A 40 3.67 -0.85 -10.53
N PRO A 41 4.86 -0.33 -10.27
CA PRO A 41 5.48 -0.44 -8.96
C PRO A 41 4.68 0.35 -7.92
N TRP A 42 4.50 -0.23 -6.73
CA TRP A 42 3.94 0.47 -5.58
C TRP A 42 4.88 1.59 -5.12
N SER A 43 4.58 2.79 -5.59
CA SER A 43 5.28 4.01 -5.28
C SER A 43 4.25 5.07 -4.92
N TRP A 44 4.44 5.72 -3.77
CA TRP A 44 3.59 6.82 -3.32
C TRP A 44 4.48 8.02 -3.07
N VAL A 45 3.93 9.21 -3.28
CA VAL A 45 4.61 10.45 -2.91
C VAL A 45 4.63 10.54 -1.39
N LYS A 46 5.76 10.96 -0.82
CA LYS A 46 5.91 11.07 0.62
C LYS A 46 4.87 12.05 1.18
N GLY A 47 4.05 11.61 2.13
CA GLY A 47 2.96 12.40 2.72
C GLY A 47 1.64 12.41 1.92
N SER A 48 1.55 11.66 0.82
CA SER A 48 0.30 11.49 0.08
C SER A 48 -0.73 10.66 0.85
N ALA A 49 -2.01 10.85 0.54
CA ALA A 49 -3.10 10.07 1.13
C ALA A 49 -2.91 8.55 0.89
N GLY A 50 -2.47 8.18 -0.32
CA GLY A 50 -2.14 6.79 -0.66
C GLY A 50 -0.99 6.20 0.16
N GLU A 51 0.04 6.98 0.50
CA GLU A 51 1.11 6.53 1.41
C GLU A 51 0.59 6.33 2.84
N LYS A 52 -0.21 7.27 3.35
CA LYS A 52 -0.79 7.15 4.69
C LYS A 52 -1.71 5.94 4.80
N GLU A 53 -2.57 5.71 3.81
CA GLU A 53 -3.40 4.51 3.74
C GLU A 53 -2.55 3.23 3.68
N ALA A 54 -1.54 3.20 2.80
CA ALA A 54 -0.64 2.06 2.68
C ALA A 54 0.11 1.77 3.99
N ARG A 55 0.63 2.81 4.65
CA ARG A 55 1.32 2.70 5.92
C ARG A 55 0.37 2.26 7.02
N GLY A 56 -0.85 2.78 7.08
CA GLY A 56 -1.87 2.35 8.02
C GLY A 56 -2.29 0.89 7.83
N LEU A 57 -2.48 0.46 6.59
CA LEU A 57 -2.81 -0.93 6.23
C LEU A 57 -1.67 -1.90 6.60
N LEU A 58 -0.43 -1.49 6.38
CA LEU A 58 0.74 -2.34 6.64
C LEU A 58 1.15 -2.31 8.12
N ALA A 59 1.00 -1.18 8.81
CA ALA A 59 1.33 -1.04 10.23
C ALA A 59 0.22 -1.54 11.16
N GLY A 60 -1.03 -1.56 10.68
CA GLY A 60 -2.18 -2.08 11.42
C GLY A 60 -2.17 -3.61 11.45
N LYS A 61 -1.92 -4.17 12.63
CA LYS A 61 -2.34 -5.52 13.02
C LYS A 61 -3.66 -5.43 13.76
#